data_AF-A0A1P8FL77-F1
#
_entry.id   AF-A0A1P8FL77-F1
#
_cell.length_a   1.000
_cell.length_b   1.000
_cell.length_c   1.000
_cell.angle_alpha   90.00
_cell.angle_beta   90.00
_cell.angle_gamma   90.00
#
_symmetry.space_group_name_H-M   'P 1'
#
loop_
_entity.id
_entity.type
_entity.pdbx_description
1 polymer ?
#
loop_
_entity_poly.entity_id
_entity_poly.type
_entity_poly.pdbx_seq_one_letter_code
_entity_poly.pdbx_strand_id
1 'polypeptide(L)'
;MNRLKAIGLASLVAWGVLVATQYAGFASFTSEDKASRTPSSGAKARHDSGVMPVTPEPRVTAAFPAPQRIQTVRPSDASLEFRAARDLKAYADALNARRGDLNGDERYHLAKTLEECQFVASMNEDLVAYAAKQRRLFLANLPAGDTMNAKRIAAFEASDNTQRCARFQNAKISPKEIEDLYAAAAQQGDARAQARLLVADLNKHSGGSKPISESGGTTRMEATDLSRLIGLLETHDPEAMLIVGQYLASSSFSQQIRIGPAGEVPEPSAFLGAFSLVACDFGPDCLAVNRESLNACAYAGYCSAESYEDLYQNFLASPWAYVQAMRYRGIIHDAISTRNWSLIGLLPKSTAVARS
;
A
#
# COMPACT_ATOMS: atom_id res chain seq x y z
N MET A 1 32.00 0.55 7.26
CA MET A 1 30.71 1.28 7.25
C MET A 1 30.04 1.36 5.86
N ASN A 2 30.27 0.41 4.94
CA ASN A 2 29.74 0.48 3.56
C ASN A 2 28.73 -0.62 3.17
N ARG A 3 28.40 -1.57 4.06
CA ARG A 3 27.48 -2.68 3.73
C ARG A 3 25.99 -2.41 4.07
N LEU A 4 25.70 -1.37 4.85
CA LEU A 4 24.31 -1.02 5.24
C LEU A 4 23.54 -0.23 4.16
N LYS A 5 24.24 0.38 3.17
CA LYS A 5 23.58 1.13 2.09
C LYS A 5 22.96 0.23 1.00
N ALA A 6 23.42 -1.01 0.87
CA ALA A 6 22.96 -1.92 -0.19
C ALA A 6 21.59 -2.57 0.12
N ILE A 7 21.25 -2.73 1.40
CA ILE A 7 20.02 -3.43 1.81
C ILE A 7 18.78 -2.52 1.71
N GLY A 8 18.93 -1.21 1.94
CA GLY A 8 17.83 -0.24 1.81
C GLY A 8 17.38 0.00 0.37
N LEU A 9 18.32 0.03 -0.59
CA LEU A 9 18.02 0.20 -2.02
C LEU A 9 17.38 -1.05 -2.65
N ALA A 10 17.79 -2.25 -2.22
CA ALA A 10 17.22 -3.49 -2.73
C ALA A 10 15.74 -3.67 -2.36
N SER A 11 15.31 -3.17 -1.18
CA SER A 11 13.91 -3.27 -0.74
C SER A 11 12.96 -2.34 -1.52
N LEU A 12 13.41 -1.12 -1.86
CA LEU A 12 12.62 -0.19 -2.68
C LEU A 12 12.52 -0.64 -4.15
N VAL A 13 13.58 -1.22 -4.70
CA VAL A 13 13.53 -1.85 -6.03
C VAL A 13 12.64 -3.09 -6.01
N ALA A 14 12.68 -3.91 -4.96
CA ALA A 14 11.79 -5.06 -4.82
C ALA A 14 10.32 -4.67 -4.68
N TRP A 15 10.00 -3.55 -4.02
CA TRP A 15 8.63 -3.03 -3.95
C TRP A 15 8.15 -2.48 -5.30
N GLY A 16 9.02 -1.76 -6.02
CA GLY A 16 8.75 -1.32 -7.39
C GLY A 16 8.58 -2.48 -8.37
N VAL A 17 9.36 -3.55 -8.22
CA VAL A 17 9.25 -4.78 -9.03
C VAL A 17 8.02 -5.58 -8.64
N LEU A 18 7.64 -5.69 -7.36
CA LEU A 18 6.42 -6.39 -6.94
C LEU A 18 5.16 -5.71 -7.48
N VAL A 19 5.09 -4.39 -7.35
CA VAL A 19 4.02 -3.58 -7.94
C VAL A 19 4.04 -3.72 -9.46
N ALA A 20 5.20 -3.60 -10.12
CA ALA A 20 5.30 -3.81 -11.56
C ALA A 20 4.90 -5.24 -11.97
N THR A 21 5.24 -6.28 -11.23
CA THR A 21 4.85 -7.66 -11.56
C THR A 21 3.36 -7.93 -11.33
N GLN A 22 2.75 -7.26 -10.35
CA GLN A 22 1.32 -7.34 -10.10
C GLN A 22 0.50 -6.68 -11.22
N TYR A 23 1.05 -5.65 -11.87
CA TYR A 23 0.36 -4.91 -12.95
C TYR A 23 0.87 -5.22 -14.37
N ALA A 24 2.07 -5.79 -14.54
CA ALA A 24 2.64 -6.18 -15.84
C ALA A 24 2.38 -7.65 -16.20
N GLY A 25 1.82 -8.44 -15.29
CA GLY A 25 1.39 -9.80 -15.56
C GLY A 25 0.16 -9.81 -16.46
N PHE A 26 0.33 -9.63 -17.78
CA PHE A 26 -0.45 -10.23 -18.88
C PHE A 26 0.01 -9.78 -20.28
N ALA A 27 1.04 -8.95 -20.42
CA ALA A 27 1.70 -8.74 -21.72
C ALA A 27 2.82 -9.77 -21.91
N SER A 28 2.46 -11.01 -22.24
CA SER A 28 3.40 -11.92 -22.89
C SER A 28 3.80 -11.31 -24.23
N PHE A 29 4.90 -10.57 -24.27
CA PHE A 29 5.64 -10.32 -25.50
C PHE A 29 6.18 -11.68 -25.96
N THR A 30 5.44 -12.36 -26.83
CA THR A 30 6.03 -13.39 -27.69
C THR A 30 6.99 -12.67 -28.62
N SER A 31 8.27 -12.67 -28.26
CA SER A 31 9.34 -12.43 -29.23
C SER A 31 9.19 -13.50 -30.31
N GLU A 32 8.79 -13.04 -31.49
CA GLU A 32 8.58 -13.83 -32.69
C GLU A 32 9.95 -14.28 -33.20
N ASP A 33 10.46 -15.40 -32.68
CA ASP A 33 11.66 -16.04 -33.21
C ASP A 33 11.29 -17.06 -34.28
N LYS A 34 11.73 -16.71 -35.48
CA LYS A 34 11.45 -17.33 -36.76
C LYS A 34 12.33 -18.57 -36.91
N ALA A 35 11.77 -19.77 -36.72
CA ALA A 35 12.41 -21.00 -37.16
C ALA A 35 11.37 -22.00 -37.69
N SER A 36 11.42 -22.19 -39.01
CA SER A 36 10.67 -23.16 -39.80
C SER A 36 10.78 -24.58 -39.25
N ARG A 37 9.63 -25.20 -38.93
CA ARG A 37 9.47 -26.66 -38.92
C ARG A 37 8.15 -27.07 -39.55
N THR A 38 8.29 -28.08 -40.40
CA THR A 38 7.35 -28.76 -41.29
C THR A 38 6.10 -29.31 -40.60
N PRO A 39 4.98 -29.50 -41.33
CA PRO A 39 3.72 -29.97 -40.77
C PRO A 39 3.72 -31.50 -40.63
N SER A 40 3.54 -31.99 -39.40
CA SER A 40 3.19 -33.39 -39.15
C SER A 40 1.67 -33.49 -38.96
N SER A 41 1.04 -34.15 -39.93
CA SER A 41 -0.35 -34.61 -39.89
C SER A 41 -0.47 -35.77 -38.91
N GLY A 42 -1.37 -35.68 -37.91
CA GLY A 42 -1.71 -36.84 -37.09
C GLY A 42 -2.74 -36.60 -35.99
N ALA A 43 -3.87 -37.28 -36.11
CA ALA A 43 -4.83 -37.67 -35.06
C ALA A 43 -5.75 -36.60 -34.44
N LYS A 44 -6.97 -36.52 -35.00
CA LYS A 44 -8.19 -36.08 -34.31
C LYS A 44 -8.53 -37.05 -33.17
N ALA A 45 -8.31 -36.65 -31.92
CA ALA A 45 -9.00 -37.23 -30.78
C ALA A 45 -10.15 -36.30 -30.38
N ARG A 46 -11.39 -36.73 -30.67
CA ARG A 46 -12.61 -36.14 -30.10
C ARG A 46 -12.65 -36.51 -28.63
N HIS A 47 -12.32 -35.58 -27.74
CA HIS A 47 -12.78 -35.63 -26.36
C HIS A 47 -14.09 -34.86 -26.25
N ASP A 48 -15.17 -35.64 -26.24
CA ASP A 48 -16.52 -35.18 -25.91
C ASP A 48 -16.59 -35.03 -24.39
N SER A 49 -16.05 -33.90 -23.88
CA SER A 49 -16.21 -33.53 -22.48
C SER A 49 -17.59 -32.89 -22.31
N GLY A 50 -18.56 -33.72 -21.93
CA GLY A 50 -19.88 -33.27 -21.47
C GLY A 50 -19.73 -32.40 -20.23
N VAL A 51 -19.68 -31.08 -20.42
CA VAL A 51 -19.79 -30.09 -19.35
C VAL A 51 -21.25 -30.11 -18.88
N MET A 52 -21.50 -30.73 -17.73
CA MET A 52 -22.81 -30.59 -17.09
C MET A 52 -23.02 -29.12 -16.71
N PRO A 53 -24.18 -28.51 -17.02
CA PRO A 53 -24.50 -27.18 -16.54
C PRO A 53 -24.59 -27.23 -15.01
N VAL A 54 -23.60 -26.66 -14.34
CA VAL A 54 -23.65 -26.41 -12.90
C VAL A 54 -24.70 -25.32 -12.70
N THR A 55 -25.88 -25.71 -12.24
CA THR A 55 -26.92 -24.78 -11.81
C THR A 55 -26.35 -23.97 -10.63
N PRO A 56 -26.15 -22.64 -10.77
CA PRO A 56 -25.62 -21.84 -9.68
C PRO A 56 -26.63 -21.84 -8.54
N GLU A 57 -26.27 -22.50 -7.43
CA GLU A 57 -27.05 -22.46 -6.20
C GLU A 57 -27.13 -20.99 -5.74
N PRO A 58 -28.34 -20.47 -5.42
CA PRO A 58 -28.51 -19.08 -5.03
C PRO A 58 -27.73 -18.82 -3.75
N ARG A 59 -26.54 -18.21 -3.89
CA ARG A 59 -25.76 -17.75 -2.75
C ARG A 59 -26.59 -16.69 -2.03
N VAL A 60 -27.01 -17.03 -0.82
CA VAL A 60 -27.56 -16.07 0.15
C VAL A 60 -26.42 -15.10 0.47
N THR A 61 -26.35 -13.99 -0.25
CA THR A 61 -25.54 -12.84 0.16
C THR A 61 -26.20 -12.30 1.41
N ALA A 62 -25.66 -12.65 2.58
CA ALA A 62 -26.02 -11.98 3.82
C ALA A 62 -25.86 -10.48 3.57
N ALA A 63 -26.97 -9.74 3.66
CA ALA A 63 -26.94 -8.30 3.54
C ALA A 63 -26.15 -7.76 4.74
N PHE A 64 -24.90 -7.39 4.50
CA PHE A 64 -24.10 -6.74 5.53
C PHE A 64 -24.74 -5.37 5.82
N PRO A 65 -24.94 -5.02 7.10
CA PRO A 65 -25.48 -3.71 7.45
C PRO A 65 -24.60 -2.62 6.85
N ALA A 66 -25.21 -1.58 6.28
CA ALA A 66 -24.48 -0.45 5.76
C ALA A 66 -23.61 0.16 6.89
N PRO A 67 -22.32 0.44 6.64
CA PRO A 67 -21.45 0.99 7.66
C PRO A 67 -22.04 2.31 8.20
N GLN A 68 -21.95 2.49 9.52
CA GLN A 68 -22.39 3.75 10.14
C GLN A 68 -21.61 4.92 9.55
N ARG A 69 -22.24 6.08 9.44
CA ARG A 69 -21.62 7.27 8.85
C ARG A 69 -20.55 7.81 9.81
N ILE A 70 -19.31 7.44 9.54
CA ILE A 70 -18.15 7.87 10.31
C ILE A 70 -17.84 9.33 10.03
N GLN A 71 -17.38 10.07 11.04
CA GLN A 71 -16.88 11.42 10.85
C GLN A 71 -15.62 11.37 10.00
N THR A 72 -15.70 11.90 8.79
CA THR A 72 -14.54 11.99 7.89
C THR A 72 -13.52 12.95 8.46
N VAL A 73 -12.27 12.51 8.59
CA VAL A 73 -11.14 13.33 9.00
C VAL A 73 -10.83 14.31 7.87
N ARG A 74 -10.97 15.61 8.14
CA ARG A 74 -10.62 16.64 7.15
C ARG A 74 -9.10 16.62 6.92
N PRO A 75 -8.61 16.57 5.67
CA PRO A 75 -7.19 16.66 5.38
C PRO A 75 -6.65 18.02 5.83
N SER A 76 -5.44 18.02 6.37
CA SER A 76 -4.72 19.24 6.71
C SER A 76 -4.34 20.03 5.44
N ASP A 77 -4.11 21.33 5.61
CA ASP A 77 -3.68 22.19 4.50
C ASP A 77 -2.33 21.73 3.93
N ALA A 78 -1.38 21.28 4.78
CA ALA A 78 -0.10 20.76 4.31
C ALA A 78 -0.28 19.46 3.50
N SER A 79 -1.26 18.62 3.86
CA SER A 79 -1.59 17.42 3.10
C SER A 79 -2.17 17.76 1.73
N LEU A 80 -3.10 18.73 1.68
CA LEU A 80 -3.68 19.22 0.42
C LEU A 80 -2.61 19.84 -0.49
N GLU A 81 -1.73 20.68 0.06
CA GLU A 81 -0.62 21.29 -0.68
C GLU A 81 0.37 20.25 -1.20
N PHE A 82 0.78 19.29 -0.35
CA PHE A 82 1.65 18.19 -0.74
C PHE A 82 1.07 17.38 -1.92
N ARG A 83 -0.23 17.07 -1.88
CA ARG A 83 -0.93 16.33 -2.94
C ARG A 83 -1.00 17.14 -4.24
N ALA A 84 -1.26 18.44 -4.14
CA ALA A 84 -1.34 19.33 -5.30
C ALA A 84 0.03 19.69 -5.88
N ALA A 85 1.12 19.50 -5.12
CA ALA A 85 2.47 19.89 -5.51
C ALA A 85 2.97 19.08 -6.72
N ARG A 86 3.07 19.78 -7.86
CA ARG A 86 3.75 19.31 -9.08
C ARG A 86 5.27 19.44 -9.00
N ASP A 87 5.77 20.31 -8.12
CA ASP A 87 7.19 20.52 -7.85
C ASP A 87 7.43 20.33 -6.36
N LEU A 88 7.84 19.11 -5.98
CA LEU A 88 8.08 18.77 -4.59
C LEU A 88 9.31 19.49 -4.01
N LYS A 89 10.24 19.97 -4.86
CA LYS A 89 11.38 20.74 -4.39
C LYS A 89 10.93 22.12 -3.94
N ALA A 90 10.09 22.79 -4.72
CA ALA A 90 9.51 24.08 -4.33
C ALA A 90 8.70 23.96 -3.03
N TYR A 91 7.89 22.91 -2.89
CA TYR A 91 7.16 22.62 -1.65
C TYR A 91 8.12 22.43 -0.45
N ALA A 92 9.13 21.57 -0.59
CA ALA A 92 10.11 21.35 0.47
C ALA A 92 10.92 22.60 0.82
N ASP A 93 11.28 23.42 -0.16
CA ASP A 93 12.00 24.69 0.07
C ASP A 93 11.14 25.70 0.83
N ALA A 94 9.83 25.77 0.51
CA ALA A 94 8.89 26.62 1.23
C ALA A 94 8.75 26.21 2.71
N LEU A 95 8.69 24.91 3.01
CA LEU A 95 8.70 24.42 4.39
C LEU A 95 10.05 24.66 5.09
N ASN A 96 11.16 24.42 4.39
CA ASN A 96 12.50 24.64 4.95
C ASN A 96 12.78 26.12 5.26
N ALA A 97 12.25 27.06 4.49
CA ALA A 97 12.37 28.49 4.75
C ALA A 97 11.80 28.90 6.12
N ARG A 98 10.88 28.11 6.67
CA ARG A 98 10.24 28.30 7.97
C ARG A 98 10.44 27.13 8.94
N ARG A 99 11.57 26.42 8.81
CA ARG A 99 11.88 25.19 9.57
C ARG A 99 11.73 25.31 11.09
N GLY A 100 11.98 26.49 11.65
CA GLY A 100 11.84 26.78 13.08
C GLY A 100 10.40 26.67 13.58
N ASP A 101 9.44 26.98 12.73
CA ASP A 101 8.02 27.15 13.10
C ASP A 101 7.12 26.02 12.57
N LEU A 102 7.71 24.98 11.97
CA LEU A 102 6.94 23.86 11.43
C LEU A 102 6.23 23.09 12.54
N ASN A 103 4.93 22.86 12.34
CA ASN A 103 4.14 21.96 13.17
C ASN A 103 4.38 20.48 12.79
N GLY A 104 3.74 19.54 13.50
CA GLY A 104 3.98 18.11 13.34
C GLY A 104 3.58 17.59 11.94
N ASP A 105 2.45 18.07 11.42
CA ASP A 105 1.91 17.72 10.10
C ASP A 105 2.82 18.23 8.96
N GLU A 106 3.31 19.46 9.06
CA GLU A 106 4.25 20.02 8.09
C GLU A 106 5.61 19.31 8.12
N ARG A 107 6.10 18.94 9.31
CA ARG A 107 7.33 18.13 9.44
C ARG A 107 7.15 16.76 8.83
N TYR A 108 5.99 16.13 9.03
CA TYR A 108 5.65 14.86 8.41
C TYR A 108 5.69 14.96 6.89
N HIS A 109 5.01 15.95 6.30
CA HIS A 109 4.98 16.11 4.85
C HIS A 109 6.32 16.56 4.26
N LEU A 110 7.14 17.31 4.98
CA LEU A 110 8.53 17.59 4.59
C LEU A 110 9.36 16.29 4.56
N ALA A 111 9.29 15.47 5.62
CA ALA A 111 9.99 14.19 5.68
C ALA A 111 9.57 13.27 4.52
N LYS A 112 8.26 13.14 4.30
CA LYS A 112 7.67 12.35 3.21
C LYS A 112 8.14 12.83 1.85
N THR A 113 8.20 14.14 1.63
CA THR A 113 8.71 14.73 0.38
C THR A 113 10.17 14.35 0.14
N LEU A 114 11.02 14.53 1.15
CA LEU A 114 12.45 14.22 1.04
C LEU A 114 12.68 12.72 0.82
N GLU A 115 11.88 11.88 1.47
CA GLU A 115 11.92 10.43 1.30
C GLU A 115 11.47 9.98 -0.09
N GLU A 116 10.34 10.50 -0.59
CA GLU A 116 9.85 10.20 -1.93
C GLU A 116 10.85 10.59 -3.02
N CYS A 117 11.58 11.70 -2.83
CA CYS A 117 12.56 12.18 -3.79
C CYS A 117 14.00 11.71 -3.52
N GLN A 118 14.23 10.90 -2.47
CA GLN A 118 15.58 10.45 -2.12
C GLN A 118 16.22 9.60 -3.22
N PHE A 119 15.44 8.76 -3.91
CA PHE A 119 15.99 7.92 -4.98
C PHE A 119 16.54 8.77 -6.13
N VAL A 120 15.82 9.83 -6.49
CA VAL A 120 16.13 10.77 -7.57
C VAL A 120 17.44 11.51 -7.30
N ALA A 121 17.69 11.87 -6.05
CA ALA A 121 18.95 12.49 -5.62
C ALA A 121 20.18 11.62 -5.89
N SER A 122 20.03 10.29 -6.02
CA SER A 122 21.12 9.36 -6.29
C SER A 122 21.27 8.96 -7.77
N MET A 123 20.36 9.40 -8.64
CA MET A 123 20.40 9.07 -10.07
C MET A 123 21.35 10.02 -10.80
N ASN A 124 22.36 9.46 -11.47
CA ASN A 124 23.29 10.20 -12.33
C ASN A 124 22.73 10.48 -13.74
N GLU A 125 21.60 9.87 -14.09
CA GLU A 125 20.94 10.08 -15.39
C GLU A 125 20.13 11.39 -15.37
N ASP A 126 20.01 12.05 -16.52
CA ASP A 126 19.12 13.19 -16.71
C ASP A 126 17.66 12.73 -16.53
N LEU A 127 17.09 13.06 -15.37
CA LEU A 127 15.72 12.66 -14.98
C LEU A 127 14.66 13.28 -15.88
N VAL A 128 14.92 14.47 -16.42
CA VAL A 128 13.99 15.12 -17.36
C VAL A 128 13.99 14.34 -18.66
N ALA A 129 15.17 13.96 -19.15
CA ALA A 129 15.28 13.09 -20.33
C ALA A 129 14.65 11.70 -20.08
N TYR A 130 14.88 11.11 -18.91
CA TYR A 130 14.31 9.82 -18.52
C TYR A 130 12.78 9.88 -18.43
N ALA A 131 12.21 10.87 -17.73
CA ALA A 131 10.76 11.06 -17.62
C ALA A 131 10.13 11.32 -18.99
N ALA A 132 10.77 12.13 -19.86
CA ALA A 132 10.31 12.35 -21.22
C ALA A 132 10.33 11.05 -22.05
N LYS A 133 11.35 10.20 -21.87
CA LYS A 133 11.43 8.87 -22.51
C LYS A 133 10.31 7.95 -22.00
N GLN A 134 10.10 7.85 -20.69
CA GLN A 134 9.02 7.04 -20.10
C GLN A 134 7.65 7.49 -20.59
N ARG A 135 7.41 8.82 -20.63
CA ARG A 135 6.17 9.38 -21.18
C ARG A 135 5.96 9.00 -22.65
N ARG A 136 7.01 9.06 -23.48
CA ARG A 136 6.92 8.63 -24.90
C ARG A 136 6.60 7.15 -25.02
N LEU A 137 7.24 6.30 -24.22
CA LEU A 137 6.98 4.85 -24.21
C LEU A 137 5.54 4.56 -23.75
N PHE A 138 5.07 5.24 -22.71
CA PHE A 138 3.70 5.14 -22.24
C PHE A 138 2.70 5.49 -23.35
N LEU A 139 2.87 6.65 -23.99
CA LEU A 139 2.00 7.09 -25.09
C LEU A 139 2.04 6.15 -26.30
N ALA A 140 3.21 5.59 -26.63
CA ALA A 140 3.34 4.63 -27.73
C ALA A 140 2.64 3.29 -27.47
N ASN A 141 2.47 2.92 -26.19
CA ASN A 141 1.81 1.68 -25.78
C ASN A 141 0.29 1.84 -25.55
N LEU A 142 -0.27 3.04 -25.72
CA LEU A 142 -1.71 3.24 -25.60
C LEU A 142 -2.44 2.66 -26.82
N PRO A 143 -3.49 1.84 -26.63
CA PRO A 143 -4.30 1.34 -27.74
C PRO A 143 -4.93 2.48 -28.54
N ALA A 144 -4.80 2.42 -29.86
CA ALA A 144 -5.47 3.36 -30.75
C ALA A 144 -7.00 3.19 -30.65
N GLY A 145 -7.72 4.29 -30.41
CA GLY A 145 -9.18 4.29 -30.31
C GLY A 145 -9.75 4.06 -28.90
N ASP A 146 -8.91 3.85 -27.87
CA ASP A 146 -9.37 3.78 -26.48
C ASP A 146 -9.89 5.17 -26.02
N THR A 147 -11.18 5.24 -25.68
CA THR A 147 -11.85 6.47 -25.23
C THR A 147 -11.35 6.95 -23.87
N MET A 148 -10.68 6.08 -23.10
CA MET A 148 -10.12 6.39 -21.78
C MET A 148 -8.69 6.92 -21.85
N ASN A 149 -8.05 6.98 -23.02
CA ASN A 149 -6.64 7.41 -23.16
C ASN A 149 -6.35 8.77 -22.49
N ALA A 150 -7.27 9.74 -22.58
CA ALA A 150 -7.08 11.03 -21.92
C ALA A 150 -6.98 10.91 -20.39
N LYS A 151 -7.83 10.07 -19.77
CA LYS A 151 -7.79 9.79 -18.33
C LYS A 151 -6.52 9.02 -17.96
N ARG A 152 -6.11 8.05 -18.77
CA ARG A 152 -4.88 7.28 -18.56
C ARG A 152 -3.64 8.16 -18.57
N ILE A 153 -3.56 9.12 -19.50
CA ILE A 153 -2.47 10.10 -19.57
C ILE A 153 -2.46 11.00 -18.34
N ALA A 154 -3.61 11.54 -17.95
CA ALA A 154 -3.71 12.37 -16.75
C ALA A 154 -3.32 11.61 -15.48
N ALA A 155 -3.73 10.35 -15.36
CA ALA A 155 -3.37 9.48 -14.25
C ALA A 155 -1.87 9.14 -14.25
N PHE A 156 -1.27 8.86 -15.42
CA PHE A 156 0.17 8.67 -15.56
C PHE A 156 0.93 9.90 -15.07
N GLU A 157 0.57 11.08 -15.56
CA GLU A 157 1.21 12.36 -15.19
C GLU A 157 0.97 12.74 -13.71
N ALA A 158 -0.11 12.27 -13.09
CA ALA A 158 -0.35 12.44 -11.66
C ALA A 158 0.42 11.43 -10.79
N SER A 159 0.62 10.20 -11.28
CA SER A 159 1.33 9.13 -10.56
C SER A 159 2.87 9.22 -10.68
N ASP A 160 3.37 9.92 -11.70
CA ASP A 160 4.80 10.00 -11.99
C ASP A 160 5.52 10.95 -11.03
N ASN A 161 6.06 10.36 -9.96
CA ASN A 161 6.90 11.07 -8.99
C ASN A 161 8.23 11.54 -9.59
N THR A 162 8.71 10.99 -10.72
CA THR A 162 9.98 11.42 -11.32
C THR A 162 9.93 12.89 -11.73
N GLN A 163 8.82 13.33 -12.33
CA GLN A 163 8.63 14.75 -12.66
C GLN A 163 8.50 15.61 -11.40
N ARG A 164 7.73 15.15 -10.41
CA ARG A 164 7.55 15.87 -9.13
C ARG A 164 8.87 16.09 -8.39
N CYS A 165 9.79 15.14 -8.51
CA CYS A 165 11.09 15.15 -7.87
C CYS A 165 12.24 15.67 -8.74
N ALA A 166 12.01 16.07 -10.01
CA ALA A 166 13.08 16.37 -10.96
C ALA A 166 14.10 17.41 -10.43
N ARG A 167 13.64 18.41 -9.66
CA ARG A 167 14.50 19.46 -9.08
C ARG A 167 15.28 19.02 -7.84
N PHE A 168 15.12 17.78 -7.38
CA PHE A 168 16.01 17.15 -6.39
C PHE A 168 17.22 16.46 -7.03
N GLN A 169 17.37 16.49 -8.35
CA GLN A 169 18.58 15.97 -9.00
C GLN A 169 19.82 16.66 -8.43
N ASN A 170 20.82 15.86 -8.04
CA ASN A 170 22.06 16.32 -7.39
C ASN A 170 21.87 16.95 -5.99
N ALA A 171 20.64 16.97 -5.44
CA ALA A 171 20.43 17.41 -4.07
C ALA A 171 21.00 16.37 -3.09
N LYS A 172 21.65 16.84 -2.02
CA LYS A 172 22.12 15.95 -0.95
C LYS A 172 21.00 15.78 0.07
N ILE A 173 20.23 14.69 -0.05
CA ILE A 173 19.20 14.33 0.92
C ILE A 173 19.78 13.35 1.94
N SER A 174 19.85 13.76 3.20
CA SER A 174 20.36 12.92 4.29
C SER A 174 19.28 11.98 4.80
N PRO A 175 19.48 10.64 4.83
CA PRO A 175 18.53 9.72 5.45
C PRO A 175 18.27 10.07 6.93
N LYS A 176 19.31 10.52 7.64
CA LYS A 176 19.20 10.94 9.03
C LYS A 176 18.26 12.14 9.20
N GLU A 177 18.29 13.09 8.26
CA GLU A 177 17.40 14.25 8.31
C GLU A 177 15.93 13.85 8.14
N ILE A 178 15.65 12.88 7.25
CA ILE A 178 14.30 12.32 7.09
C ILE A 178 13.84 11.66 8.40
N GLU A 179 14.68 10.83 9.01
CA GLU A 179 14.39 10.20 10.30
C GLU A 179 14.16 11.23 11.42
N ASP A 180 15.01 12.25 11.51
CA ASP A 180 14.90 13.32 12.51
C ASP A 180 13.60 14.13 12.34
N LEU A 181 13.17 14.38 11.10
CA LEU A 181 11.89 15.05 10.80
C LEU A 181 10.68 14.20 11.20
N TYR A 182 10.68 12.91 10.87
CA TYR A 182 9.63 12.00 11.33
C TYR A 182 9.62 11.87 12.85
N ALA A 183 10.78 11.79 13.51
CA ALA A 183 10.87 11.76 14.96
C ALA A 183 10.29 13.03 15.60
N ALA A 184 10.62 14.21 15.06
CA ALA A 184 10.07 15.48 15.53
C ALA A 184 8.55 15.58 15.29
N ALA A 185 8.05 15.12 14.13
CA ALA A 185 6.62 15.06 13.86
C ALA A 185 5.89 14.14 14.85
N ALA A 186 6.44 12.96 15.12
CA ALA A 186 5.89 12.00 16.06
C ALA A 186 5.85 12.53 17.50
N GLN A 187 6.89 13.25 17.94
CA GLN A 187 6.95 13.92 19.24
C GLN A 187 5.89 15.02 19.38
N GLN A 188 5.47 15.62 18.26
CA GLN A 188 4.39 16.63 18.22
C GLN A 188 2.99 16.01 18.08
N GLY A 189 2.87 14.68 18.16
CA GLY A 189 1.58 13.99 18.13
C GLY A 189 1.10 13.57 16.74
N ASP A 190 1.94 13.67 15.70
CA ASP A 190 1.56 13.21 14.36
C ASP A 190 1.44 11.68 14.31
N ALA A 191 0.22 11.17 14.15
CA ALA A 191 -0.08 9.74 14.18
C ALA A 191 0.62 8.97 13.06
N ARG A 192 0.76 9.58 11.87
CA ARG A 192 1.37 8.94 10.70
C ARG A 192 2.87 8.75 10.92
N ALA A 193 3.53 9.78 11.46
CA ALA A 193 4.93 9.70 11.86
C ALA A 193 5.15 8.64 12.95
N GLN A 194 4.28 8.61 13.97
CA GLN A 194 4.33 7.61 15.04
C GLN A 194 4.16 6.18 14.50
N ALA A 195 3.19 5.96 13.61
CA ALA A 195 2.96 4.67 12.96
C ALA A 195 4.17 4.22 12.14
N ARG A 196 4.74 5.13 11.33
CA ARG A 196 5.92 4.85 10.52
C ARG A 196 7.11 4.40 11.37
N LEU A 197 7.43 5.16 12.42
CA LEU A 197 8.56 4.86 13.29
C LEU A 197 8.35 3.57 14.07
N LEU A 198 7.14 3.32 14.58
CA LEU A 198 6.80 2.08 15.27
C LEU A 198 6.95 0.86 14.35
N VAL A 199 6.38 0.90 13.14
CA VAL A 199 6.48 -0.21 12.19
C VAL A 199 7.93 -0.43 11.74
N ALA A 200 8.70 0.64 11.53
CA ALA A 200 10.12 0.53 11.22
C ALA A 200 10.91 -0.14 12.37
N ASP A 201 10.58 0.18 13.61
CA ASP A 201 11.18 -0.43 14.80
C ASP A 201 10.80 -1.91 14.93
N LEU A 202 9.51 -2.25 14.79
CA LEU A 202 9.01 -3.62 14.80
C LEU A 202 9.64 -4.50 13.72
N ASN A 203 9.80 -3.96 12.51
CA ASN A 203 10.44 -4.68 11.40
C ASN A 203 11.94 -4.92 11.66
N LYS A 204 12.65 -3.99 12.32
CA LYS A 204 14.06 -4.19 12.72
C LYS A 204 14.19 -5.35 13.71
N HIS A 205 13.29 -5.43 14.68
CA HIS A 205 13.27 -6.52 15.67
C HIS A 205 12.83 -7.86 15.07
N SER A 206 11.94 -7.84 14.08
CA SER A 206 11.45 -9.05 13.41
C SER A 206 12.46 -9.66 12.43
N GLY A 207 13.21 -8.84 11.69
CA GLY A 207 14.19 -9.30 10.71
C GLY A 207 15.58 -9.63 11.27
N GLY A 208 15.88 -9.21 12.50
CA GLY A 208 17.17 -9.38 13.17
C GLY A 208 17.38 -10.75 13.85
N SER A 209 16.39 -11.64 13.79
CA SER A 209 16.53 -13.00 14.30
C SER A 209 17.58 -13.74 13.48
N LYS A 210 18.81 -13.80 14.00
CA LYS A 210 19.83 -14.76 13.56
C LYS A 210 19.19 -16.14 13.36
N PRO A 211 19.62 -16.94 12.37
CA PRO A 211 19.08 -18.29 12.15
C PRO A 211 19.04 -19.02 13.49
N ILE A 212 17.82 -19.38 13.88
CA ILE A 212 17.47 -19.93 15.17
C ILE A 212 18.31 -21.19 15.41
N SER A 213 19.19 -21.15 16.41
CA SER A 213 19.62 -22.35 17.13
C SER A 213 18.37 -22.94 17.78
N GLU A 214 17.83 -24.01 17.19
CA GLU A 214 16.98 -25.13 17.69
C GLU A 214 15.89 -24.92 18.76
N SER A 215 15.69 -23.73 19.31
CA SER A 215 14.60 -23.41 20.24
C SER A 215 13.53 -22.63 19.49
N GLY A 216 12.46 -23.32 19.09
CA GLY A 216 11.37 -22.83 18.25
C GLY A 216 10.47 -21.75 18.88
N GLY A 217 11.07 -20.70 19.46
CA GLY A 217 10.35 -19.53 19.93
C GLY A 217 9.95 -18.64 18.76
N THR A 218 8.66 -18.59 18.44
CA THR A 218 8.09 -17.56 17.57
C THR A 218 8.32 -16.19 18.20
N THR A 219 8.99 -15.26 17.49
CA THR A 219 9.16 -13.86 17.92
C THR A 219 7.78 -13.25 18.16
N ARG A 220 7.42 -13.11 19.44
CA ARG A 220 6.12 -12.63 19.89
C ARG A 220 6.21 -11.13 20.13
N MET A 221 5.23 -10.39 19.62
CA MET A 221 5.13 -8.95 19.87
C MET A 221 4.92 -8.64 21.35
N GLU A 222 5.58 -7.60 21.85
CA GLU A 222 5.43 -7.12 23.21
C GLU A 222 4.05 -6.45 23.42
N ALA A 223 3.51 -6.52 24.64
CA ALA A 223 2.21 -5.92 24.96
C ALA A 223 2.21 -4.38 24.81
N THR A 224 3.37 -3.76 25.04
CA THR A 224 3.64 -2.33 24.84
C THR A 224 3.44 -1.93 23.38
N ASP A 225 4.01 -2.69 22.44
CA ASP A 225 3.89 -2.41 21.00
C ASP A 225 2.46 -2.59 20.49
N LEU A 226 1.77 -3.65 20.94
CA LEU A 226 0.34 -3.85 20.65
C LEU A 226 -0.48 -2.63 21.11
N SER A 227 -0.21 -2.13 22.31
CA SER A 227 -0.93 -0.97 22.85
C SER A 227 -0.66 0.30 22.03
N ARG A 228 0.56 0.46 21.50
CA ARG A 228 0.90 1.59 20.61
C ARG A 228 0.20 1.46 19.26
N LEU A 229 0.14 0.27 18.66
CA LEU A 229 -0.61 0.03 17.41
C LEU A 229 -2.10 0.34 17.58
N ILE A 230 -2.70 -0.08 18.71
CA ILE A 230 -4.08 0.24 19.06
C ILE A 230 -4.27 1.76 19.15
N GLY A 231 -3.42 2.45 19.90
CA GLY A 231 -3.51 3.91 20.04
C GLY A 231 -3.43 4.65 18.70
N LEU A 232 -2.70 4.11 17.72
CA LEU A 232 -2.65 4.66 16.36
C LEU A 232 -3.95 4.42 15.59
N LEU A 233 -4.56 3.24 15.69
CA LEU A 233 -5.86 2.95 15.06
C LEU A 233 -6.98 3.82 15.67
N GLU A 234 -6.90 4.14 16.96
CA GLU A 234 -7.83 5.03 17.66
C GLU A 234 -7.75 6.49 17.20
N THR A 235 -6.66 6.90 16.54
CA THR A 235 -6.57 8.26 15.98
C THR A 235 -7.49 8.48 14.79
N HIS A 236 -7.97 7.39 14.17
CA HIS A 236 -8.73 7.41 12.92
C HIS A 236 -8.01 8.09 11.75
N ASP A 237 -6.68 8.30 11.85
CA ASP A 237 -5.91 8.81 10.74
C ASP A 237 -5.78 7.73 9.65
N PRO A 238 -6.25 7.98 8.41
CA PRO A 238 -6.32 6.96 7.37
C PRO A 238 -4.93 6.48 6.93
N GLU A 239 -3.92 7.35 6.95
CA GLU A 239 -2.56 6.99 6.56
C GLU A 239 -1.85 6.20 7.67
N ALA A 240 -2.02 6.57 8.94
CA ALA A 240 -1.55 5.77 10.07
C ALA A 240 -2.20 4.37 10.07
N MET A 241 -3.51 4.30 9.78
CA MET A 241 -4.26 3.05 9.69
C MET A 241 -3.76 2.14 8.56
N LEU A 242 -3.43 2.71 7.39
CA LEU A 242 -2.81 1.97 6.29
C LEU A 242 -1.41 1.43 6.66
N ILE A 243 -0.58 2.24 7.31
CA ILE A 243 0.75 1.81 7.77
C ILE A 243 0.65 0.65 8.75
N VAL A 244 -0.26 0.74 9.72
CA VAL A 244 -0.52 -0.33 10.69
C VAL A 244 -1.11 -1.56 9.98
N GLY A 245 -2.12 -1.38 9.13
CA GLY A 245 -2.75 -2.46 8.38
C GLY A 245 -1.76 -3.24 7.50
N GLN A 246 -0.86 -2.55 6.81
CA GLN A 246 0.22 -3.16 6.03
C GLN A 246 1.16 -4.01 6.88
N TYR A 247 1.50 -3.55 8.09
CA TYR A 247 2.30 -4.32 9.02
C TYR A 247 1.54 -5.55 9.53
N LEU A 248 0.27 -5.40 9.90
CA LEU A 248 -0.56 -6.48 10.43
C LEU A 248 -0.85 -7.56 9.37
N ALA A 249 -1.01 -7.15 8.11
CA ALA A 249 -1.19 -8.02 6.97
C ALA A 249 0.11 -8.66 6.47
N SER A 250 1.28 -8.28 7.01
CA SER A 250 2.54 -8.93 6.64
C SER A 250 2.50 -10.43 6.96
N SER A 251 3.13 -11.26 6.14
CA SER A 251 3.11 -12.72 6.30
C SER A 251 3.68 -13.19 7.65
N SER A 252 4.67 -12.47 8.19
CA SER A 252 5.26 -12.73 9.50
C SER A 252 4.30 -12.49 10.67
N PHE A 253 3.37 -11.54 10.53
CA PHE A 253 2.48 -11.15 11.62
C PHE A 253 1.08 -11.73 11.49
N SER A 254 0.55 -11.86 10.26
CA SER A 254 -0.78 -12.43 9.97
C SER A 254 -0.99 -13.81 10.60
N GLN A 255 0.07 -14.63 10.69
CA GLN A 255 0.01 -15.94 11.34
C GLN A 255 -0.14 -15.89 12.86
N GLN A 256 0.18 -14.76 13.49
CA GLN A 256 0.12 -14.56 14.95
C GLN A 256 -1.22 -13.98 15.42
N ILE A 257 -1.93 -13.26 14.53
CA ILE A 257 -3.24 -12.69 14.83
C ILE A 257 -4.37 -13.64 14.52
N ARG A 258 -5.48 -13.42 15.20
CA ARG A 258 -6.74 -14.14 15.01
C ARG A 258 -7.83 -13.09 14.88
N ILE A 259 -8.58 -13.15 13.78
CA ILE A 259 -9.65 -12.19 13.49
C ILE A 259 -11.02 -12.84 13.70
N GLY A 260 -11.97 -12.03 14.15
CA GLY A 260 -13.35 -12.42 14.38
C GLY A 260 -13.55 -13.39 15.55
N PRO A 261 -14.83 -13.71 15.85
CA PRO A 261 -15.19 -14.58 16.96
C PRO A 261 -14.73 -16.03 16.77
N ALA A 262 -14.56 -16.47 15.52
CA ALA A 262 -14.06 -17.81 15.19
C ALA A 262 -12.54 -17.94 15.35
N GLY A 263 -11.82 -16.82 15.54
CA GLY A 263 -10.37 -16.81 15.64
C GLY A 263 -9.70 -17.41 14.41
N GLU A 264 -10.06 -16.92 13.23
CA GLU A 264 -9.47 -17.35 11.97
C GLU A 264 -8.14 -16.61 11.71
N VAL A 265 -7.25 -17.24 10.94
CA VAL A 265 -6.03 -16.56 10.45
C VAL A 265 -6.45 -15.67 9.27
N PRO A 266 -6.22 -14.35 9.32
CA PRO A 266 -6.60 -13.48 8.23
C PRO A 266 -5.81 -13.80 6.97
N GLU A 267 -6.49 -13.83 5.82
CA GLU A 267 -5.78 -13.89 4.55
C GLU A 267 -5.12 -12.52 4.27
N PRO A 268 -3.80 -12.47 4.01
CA PRO A 268 -3.04 -11.21 3.95
C PRO A 268 -3.61 -10.16 2.99
N SER A 269 -3.96 -10.54 1.75
CA SER A 269 -4.39 -9.57 0.73
C SER A 269 -5.77 -8.99 1.06
N ALA A 270 -6.72 -9.84 1.46
CA ALA A 270 -8.04 -9.42 1.92
C ALA A 270 -7.96 -8.55 3.19
N PHE A 271 -7.06 -8.86 4.11
CA PHE A 271 -6.92 -8.10 5.35
C PHE A 271 -6.31 -6.72 5.13
N LEU A 272 -5.30 -6.62 4.26
CA LEU A 272 -4.79 -5.34 3.80
C LEU A 272 -5.88 -4.53 3.08
N GLY A 273 -6.59 -5.15 2.13
CA GLY A 273 -7.69 -4.50 1.41
C GLY A 273 -8.78 -4.01 2.34
N ALA A 274 -9.09 -4.75 3.41
CA ALA A 274 -10.03 -4.31 4.44
C ALA A 274 -9.55 -3.04 5.16
N PHE A 275 -8.29 -2.97 5.58
CA PHE A 275 -7.72 -1.75 6.14
C PHE A 275 -7.75 -0.59 5.16
N SER A 276 -7.47 -0.82 3.88
CA SER A 276 -7.58 0.20 2.85
C SER A 276 -9.01 0.73 2.71
N LEU A 277 -10.01 -0.16 2.68
CA LEU A 277 -11.42 0.23 2.63
C LEU A 277 -11.86 1.00 3.89
N VAL A 278 -11.41 0.57 5.08
CA VAL A 278 -11.70 1.31 6.32
C VAL A 278 -11.03 2.68 6.30
N ALA A 279 -9.77 2.79 5.90
CA ALA A 279 -9.09 4.08 5.77
C ALA A 279 -9.83 5.01 4.79
N CYS A 280 -10.41 4.46 3.71
CA CYS A 280 -11.29 5.20 2.81
C CYS A 280 -12.58 5.70 3.45
N ASP A 281 -13.12 4.99 4.44
CA ASP A 281 -14.31 5.42 5.17
C ASP A 281 -14.02 6.61 6.09
N PHE A 282 -12.78 6.70 6.60
CA PHE A 282 -12.33 7.82 7.44
C PHE A 282 -11.79 9.01 6.63
N GLY A 283 -11.27 8.79 5.42
CA GLY A 283 -10.65 9.84 4.59
C GLY A 283 -11.55 10.31 3.42
N PRO A 284 -11.60 11.61 3.08
CA PRO A 284 -12.49 12.10 2.03
C PRO A 284 -12.06 11.76 0.60
N ASP A 285 -10.81 11.34 0.37
CA ASP A 285 -10.22 11.30 -0.98
C ASP A 285 -9.65 9.94 -1.37
N CYS A 286 -10.40 8.85 -1.20
CA CYS A 286 -9.80 7.53 -1.46
C CYS A 286 -9.55 7.18 -2.93
N LEU A 287 -10.11 7.94 -3.87
CA LEU A 287 -9.92 7.73 -5.31
C LEU A 287 -8.91 8.69 -5.95
N ALA A 288 -9.04 9.99 -5.68
CA ALA A 288 -8.36 11.01 -6.46
C ALA A 288 -6.85 11.06 -6.17
N VAL A 289 -6.42 10.49 -5.03
CA VAL A 289 -5.03 10.57 -4.55
C VAL A 289 -4.45 9.23 -4.12
N ASN A 290 -5.19 8.13 -4.23
CA ASN A 290 -4.56 6.82 -4.08
C ASN A 290 -3.68 6.55 -5.31
N ARG A 291 -2.38 6.49 -5.08
CA ARG A 291 -1.37 6.15 -6.09
C ARG A 291 -1.69 4.83 -6.78
N GLU A 292 -2.28 3.87 -6.07
CA GLU A 292 -2.74 2.61 -6.64
C GLU A 292 -3.83 2.82 -7.68
N SER A 293 -4.81 3.69 -7.40
CA SER A 293 -5.88 4.04 -8.35
C SER A 293 -5.34 4.78 -9.57
N LEU A 294 -4.41 5.71 -9.37
CA LEU A 294 -3.74 6.40 -10.48
C LEU A 294 -2.93 5.43 -11.34
N ASN A 295 -2.18 4.51 -10.72
CA ASN A 295 -1.41 3.49 -11.42
C ASN A 295 -2.33 2.51 -12.17
N ALA A 296 -3.42 2.07 -11.55
CA ALA A 296 -4.39 1.17 -12.16
C ALA A 296 -5.07 1.83 -13.38
N CYS A 297 -5.44 3.11 -13.28
CA CYS A 297 -5.94 3.85 -14.44
C CYS A 297 -4.85 4.01 -15.51
N ALA A 298 -3.66 4.51 -15.16
CA ALA A 298 -2.57 4.73 -16.10
C ALA A 298 -2.20 3.46 -16.88
N TYR A 299 -1.81 2.41 -16.15
CA TYR A 299 -1.18 1.23 -16.72
C TYR A 299 -2.18 0.12 -17.08
N ALA A 300 -3.22 -0.08 -16.27
CA ALA A 300 -4.21 -1.14 -16.51
C ALA A 300 -5.50 -0.67 -17.19
N GLY A 301 -5.67 0.65 -17.40
CA GLY A 301 -6.85 1.21 -18.07
C GLY A 301 -8.11 1.27 -17.20
N TYR A 302 -7.99 0.97 -15.90
CA TYR A 302 -9.11 0.95 -14.94
C TYR A 302 -9.51 2.37 -14.49
N CYS A 303 -9.87 3.22 -15.44
CA CYS A 303 -10.18 4.64 -15.22
C CYS A 303 -11.67 4.92 -14.99
N SER A 304 -12.51 3.89 -14.96
CA SER A 304 -13.96 4.00 -14.74
C SER A 304 -14.36 3.83 -13.28
N ALA A 305 -13.43 3.50 -12.38
CA ALA A 305 -13.77 3.24 -10.99
C ALA A 305 -14.30 4.51 -10.29
N GLU A 306 -15.51 4.42 -9.73
CA GLU A 306 -16.20 5.53 -9.05
C GLU A 306 -15.92 5.58 -7.54
N SER A 307 -15.30 4.54 -6.99
CA SER A 307 -14.78 4.50 -5.62
C SER A 307 -13.55 3.58 -5.52
N TYR A 308 -12.77 3.68 -4.44
CA TYR A 308 -11.69 2.71 -4.20
C TYR A 308 -12.26 1.31 -4.02
N GLU A 309 -13.45 1.17 -3.43
CA GLU A 309 -14.14 -0.11 -3.32
C GLU A 309 -14.46 -0.71 -4.69
N ASP A 310 -14.97 0.11 -5.61
CA ASP A 310 -15.24 -0.29 -6.99
C ASP A 310 -13.96 -0.74 -7.70
N LEU A 311 -12.87 0.01 -7.53
CA LEU A 311 -11.56 -0.38 -8.02
C LEU A 311 -11.10 -1.72 -7.42
N TYR A 312 -11.23 -1.87 -6.10
CA TYR A 312 -10.76 -3.02 -5.36
C TYR A 312 -11.54 -4.29 -5.73
N GLN A 313 -12.88 -4.19 -5.76
CA GLN A 313 -13.79 -5.27 -6.13
C GLN A 313 -13.56 -5.77 -7.56
N ASN A 314 -13.46 -4.85 -8.51
CA ASN A 314 -13.48 -5.21 -9.93
C ASN A 314 -12.09 -5.53 -10.49
N PHE A 315 -11.02 -5.04 -9.85
CA PHE A 315 -9.69 -5.04 -10.48
C PHE A 315 -8.54 -5.46 -9.58
N LEU A 316 -8.59 -5.21 -8.27
CA LEU A 316 -7.45 -5.51 -7.37
C LEU A 316 -7.60 -6.85 -6.65
N ALA A 317 -8.83 -7.22 -6.29
CA ALA A 317 -9.12 -8.41 -5.51
C ALA A 317 -9.74 -9.51 -6.37
N SER A 318 -9.42 -10.77 -6.06
CA SER A 318 -10.24 -11.88 -6.51
C SER A 318 -11.63 -11.79 -5.87
N PRO A 319 -12.69 -12.37 -6.48
CA PRO A 319 -14.02 -12.38 -5.87
C PRO A 319 -14.03 -12.94 -4.44
N TRP A 320 -13.20 -13.94 -4.15
CA TRP A 320 -13.08 -14.49 -2.81
C TRP A 320 -12.40 -13.50 -1.84
N ALA A 321 -11.29 -12.88 -2.25
CA ALA A 321 -10.57 -11.91 -1.43
C ALA A 321 -11.42 -10.66 -1.15
N TYR A 322 -12.23 -10.20 -2.11
CA TYR A 322 -13.17 -9.10 -1.89
C TYR A 322 -14.20 -9.44 -0.81
N VAL A 323 -14.82 -10.63 -0.90
CA VAL A 323 -15.79 -11.08 0.12
C VAL A 323 -15.15 -11.15 1.51
N GLN A 324 -13.91 -11.66 1.62
CA GLN A 324 -13.18 -11.66 2.89
C GLN A 324 -12.87 -10.24 3.38
N ALA A 325 -12.42 -9.35 2.50
CA ALA A 325 -12.10 -7.97 2.83
C ALA A 325 -13.32 -7.20 3.35
N MET A 326 -14.50 -7.41 2.75
CA MET A 326 -15.74 -6.79 3.22
C MET A 326 -16.14 -7.30 4.61
N ARG A 327 -15.95 -8.60 4.89
CA ARG A 327 -16.16 -9.15 6.24
C ARG A 327 -15.18 -8.50 7.23
N TYR A 328 -13.90 -8.46 6.89
CA TYR A 328 -12.87 -7.86 7.74
C TYR A 328 -13.08 -6.36 7.96
N ARG A 329 -13.54 -5.61 6.95
CA ARG A 329 -13.89 -4.19 7.06
C ARG A 329 -14.93 -3.98 8.16
N GLY A 330 -15.99 -4.79 8.19
CA GLY A 330 -16.99 -4.77 9.26
C GLY A 330 -16.37 -5.05 10.64
N ILE A 331 -15.54 -6.09 10.75
CA ILE A 331 -14.86 -6.45 12.01
C ILE A 331 -13.92 -5.34 12.49
N ILE A 332 -13.17 -4.70 11.59
CA ILE A 332 -12.27 -3.60 11.91
C ILE A 332 -13.09 -2.38 12.40
N HIS A 333 -14.19 -2.03 11.72
CA HIS A 333 -15.10 -0.97 12.17
C HIS A 333 -15.69 -1.25 13.56
N ASP A 334 -16.13 -2.48 13.80
CA ASP A 334 -16.63 -2.89 15.12
C ASP A 334 -15.52 -2.81 16.18
N ALA A 335 -14.29 -3.24 15.86
CA ALA A 335 -13.14 -3.15 16.76
C ALA A 335 -12.83 -1.70 17.13
N ILE A 336 -12.85 -0.78 16.16
CA ILE A 336 -12.61 0.65 16.36
C ILE A 336 -13.73 1.28 17.19
N SER A 337 -14.98 1.11 16.76
CA SER A 337 -16.15 1.76 17.37
C SER A 337 -16.42 1.30 18.81
N THR A 338 -16.22 0.01 19.08
CA THR A 338 -16.42 -0.57 20.42
C THR A 338 -15.15 -0.59 21.27
N ARG A 339 -14.00 -0.20 20.70
CA ARG A 339 -12.65 -0.38 21.27
C ARG A 339 -12.36 -1.83 21.67
N ASN A 340 -13.01 -2.79 21.00
CA ASN A 340 -12.80 -4.21 21.22
C ASN A 340 -11.74 -4.76 20.26
N TRP A 341 -10.48 -4.44 20.56
CA TRP A 341 -9.32 -4.83 19.76
C TRP A 341 -9.07 -6.35 19.69
N SER A 342 -9.76 -7.13 20.53
CA SER A 342 -9.76 -8.60 20.46
C SER A 342 -10.30 -9.12 19.13
N LEU A 343 -11.22 -8.37 18.50
CA LEU A 343 -11.85 -8.73 17.25
C LEU A 343 -10.86 -8.84 16.09
N ILE A 344 -9.72 -8.15 16.16
CA ILE A 344 -8.65 -8.21 15.16
C ILE A 344 -7.35 -8.77 15.72
N GLY A 345 -7.42 -9.48 16.85
CA GLY A 345 -6.27 -10.16 17.45
C GLY A 345 -5.26 -9.23 18.10
N LEU A 346 -5.62 -7.98 18.37
CA LEU A 346 -4.79 -6.98 19.05
C LEU A 346 -5.11 -6.91 20.55
N LEU A 347 -5.11 -8.05 21.23
CA LEU A 347 -5.05 -8.07 22.69
C LEU A 347 -3.74 -8.69 23.14
N PRO A 348 -3.14 -8.20 24.25
CA PRO A 348 -2.17 -8.99 24.97
C PRO A 348 -2.88 -10.29 25.31
N LYS A 349 -2.41 -11.43 24.77
CA LYS A 349 -2.94 -12.74 25.16
C LYS A 349 -2.83 -12.78 26.67
N SER A 350 -3.98 -12.67 27.35
CA SER A 350 -4.07 -12.72 28.79
C SER A 350 -3.21 -13.91 29.20
N THR A 351 -2.14 -13.65 29.95
CA THR A 351 -1.44 -14.72 30.63
C THR A 351 -2.51 -15.33 31.51
N ALA A 352 -3.11 -16.42 31.03
CA ALA A 352 -4.07 -17.17 31.80
C ALA A 352 -3.36 -17.43 33.12
N VAL A 353 -3.77 -16.71 34.15
CA VAL A 353 -3.31 -16.92 35.50
C VAL A 353 -3.64 -18.38 35.72
N ALA A 354 -2.59 -19.21 35.75
CA ALA A 354 -2.71 -20.62 36.05
C ALA A 354 -3.41 -20.67 37.41
N ARG A 355 -4.72 -20.90 37.39
CA ARG A 355 -5.47 -21.24 38.59
C ARG A 355 -4.98 -22.63 38.94
N SER A 356 -3.93 -22.67 39.76
CA SER A 356 -3.44 -23.84 40.47
C SER A 356 -4.46 -24.29 41.49
#